data_AF-A0A8R2QVG0-F1
#
_entry.id   AF-A0A8R2QVG0-F1
#
_cell.length_a   1.000
_cell.length_b   1.000
_cell.length_c   1.000
_cell.angle_alpha   90.00
_cell.angle_beta   90.00
_cell.angle_gamma   90.00
#
_symmetry.space_group_name_H-M   'P 1'
#
loop_
_entity.id
_entity.type
_entity.pdbx_description
1 polymer ?
#
loop_
_entity_poly.entity_id
_entity_poly.type
_entity_poly.pdbx_seq_one_letter_code
_entity_poly.pdbx_strand_id
1 'polypeptide(L)'
;MQPTLNPLSFSPDLLSGSRFRSGGRFCEARLLLGHITSITLLGVPVEIYLRGTQYWASALSLIIVTFLTAVIYLPVFHKLQLSSSFEYLEIRFSTHTRTIAAVMFIISKLMLLPIVPYVPLTAFRLVTDQLAERITAVVCVSCATLIAVGGLQAIVTLGMVTVFLAIAGTGLPSGLALLPMGLAKMWELNSLGGRLVLYDPDPELEHHTSFFAVTLALSTNWLWKMALSQGTLQKLQAVSTINKARVCLIIACVGVILMKLLSCTLGLALYAWFVGCDPLLAGKIKKHEQLVPQFLNHLSTMFPGICGIFIISIFSATAGCIATIINSITGVLFEEFIRPWMPQDTNELTCCKIMKVLCMLVGCYCACVVWFAKDLDRLQHVASGVTGVSAGTLLGLFTLGIVFSRANSCGALGGSLLSLLLCGWLLIGAENSLARGALTFQGKPLTTAGCGKVNFTLTAFDTTTTPMPNLLNPIASKPLQSLFRISFTYCPFAGAITVLLIGVPLSYMTGKSRTDSMNPDVFCPLTQSMLHKPQMRSRTVSVEARAPNTQEVYLALDEALKHLKDVIDR
;
A
#
# COMPACT_ATOMS: atom_id res chain seq x y z
N MET A 1 16.11 0.26 52.25
CA MET A 1 16.87 0.85 51.13
C MET A 1 17.53 -0.27 50.35
N GLN A 2 16.92 -0.70 49.25
CA GLN A 2 17.50 -1.61 48.26
C GLN A 2 17.06 -1.07 46.90
N PRO A 3 17.99 -0.71 46.00
CA PRO A 3 17.63 -0.26 44.66
C PRO A 3 17.37 -1.47 43.76
N THR A 4 16.20 -1.48 43.14
CA THR A 4 15.77 -2.45 42.13
C THR A 4 16.43 -2.14 40.79
N LEU A 5 17.36 -2.99 40.37
CA LEU A 5 17.90 -3.06 39.01
C LEU A 5 17.16 -4.19 38.28
N ASN A 6 16.19 -3.84 37.44
CA ASN A 6 15.61 -4.77 36.47
C ASN A 6 16.39 -4.67 35.14
N PRO A 7 16.98 -5.77 34.64
CA PRO A 7 17.68 -5.78 33.36
C PRO A 7 16.68 -5.95 32.20
N LEU A 8 16.61 -4.90 31.38
CA LEU A 8 16.41 -4.86 29.92
C LEU A 8 16.04 -6.20 29.22
N SER A 9 14.73 -6.45 29.05
CA SER A 9 14.18 -7.31 27.98
C SER A 9 13.96 -6.46 26.73
N PHE A 10 14.53 -6.84 25.58
CA PHE A 10 14.62 -5.93 24.42
C PHE A 10 14.34 -6.58 23.04
N SER A 11 14.09 -7.89 22.90
CA SER A 11 13.79 -8.45 21.56
C SER A 11 12.35 -8.34 21.04
N PRO A 12 11.27 -8.44 21.83
CA PRO A 12 9.94 -8.24 21.27
C PRO A 12 9.65 -6.77 20.97
N ASP A 13 10.33 -5.82 21.62
CA ASP A 13 10.01 -4.40 21.52
C ASP A 13 10.33 -3.77 20.15
N LEU A 14 11.34 -4.27 19.44
CA LEU A 14 11.74 -3.72 18.14
C LEU A 14 10.73 -4.04 17.03
N LEU A 15 10.12 -5.24 17.09
CA LEU A 15 9.18 -5.78 16.10
C LEU A 15 7.71 -5.65 16.53
N SER A 16 7.39 -5.89 17.80
CA SER A 16 6.02 -6.01 18.31
C SER A 16 5.57 -4.86 19.20
N GLY A 17 6.46 -3.91 19.53
CA GLY A 17 6.12 -2.66 20.22
C GLY A 17 5.36 -2.85 21.55
N SER A 18 5.78 -3.78 22.40
CA SER A 18 5.01 -4.22 23.58
C SER A 18 4.64 -3.08 24.55
N ARG A 19 5.44 -1.99 24.56
CA ARG A 19 5.20 -0.76 25.32
C ARG A 19 3.97 0.07 24.90
N PHE A 20 3.36 -0.20 23.74
CA PHE A 20 2.12 0.48 23.30
C PHE A 20 0.87 0.00 24.03
N ARG A 21 0.89 -1.16 24.70
CA ARG A 21 -0.28 -1.73 25.41
C ARG A 21 -0.77 -0.90 26.61
N SER A 22 0.04 0.04 27.11
CA SER A 22 -0.28 0.85 28.30
C SER A 22 -0.82 2.26 27.99
N GLY A 23 -0.80 2.72 26.73
CA GLY A 23 -1.22 4.07 26.37
C GLY A 23 -2.68 4.12 25.93
N GLY A 24 -3.47 5.06 26.45
CA GLY A 24 -4.91 5.19 26.16
C GLY A 24 -5.31 5.24 24.67
N ARG A 25 -6.62 5.22 24.38
CA ARG A 25 -7.22 5.10 23.02
C ARG A 25 -6.57 5.95 21.93
N PHE A 26 -6.10 7.15 22.26
CA PHE A 26 -5.43 8.08 21.34
C PHE A 26 -4.01 7.69 20.94
N CYS A 27 -3.35 6.81 21.70
CA CYS A 27 -1.99 6.32 21.44
C CYS A 27 -1.99 5.20 20.39
N GLU A 28 -3.01 4.35 20.41
CA GLU A 28 -3.15 3.23 19.46
C GLU A 28 -3.57 3.71 18.06
N ALA A 29 -4.39 4.76 17.95
CA ALA A 29 -4.76 5.36 16.66
C ALA A 29 -3.57 5.96 15.89
N ARG A 30 -2.49 6.35 16.60
CA ARG A 30 -1.24 6.88 16.01
C ARG A 30 -0.55 5.87 15.11
N LEU A 31 -0.76 4.58 15.38
CA LEU A 31 -0.06 3.48 14.72
C LEU A 31 -0.37 3.43 13.21
N LEU A 32 -1.59 3.79 12.79
CA LEU A 32 -2.04 3.65 11.40
C LEU A 32 -2.13 4.97 10.61
N LEU A 33 -1.86 6.11 11.26
CA LEU A 33 -1.92 7.42 10.60
C LEU A 33 -0.82 7.61 9.52
N GLY A 34 0.23 6.76 9.50
CA GLY A 34 1.37 6.85 8.59
C GLY A 34 1.20 6.27 7.17
N HIS A 35 0.00 6.21 6.59
CA HIS A 35 -0.20 5.71 5.20
C HIS A 35 -0.07 6.79 4.11
N ILE A 36 0.25 8.01 4.50
CA ILE A 36 0.47 9.14 3.61
C ILE A 36 1.84 8.98 2.92
N THR A 37 1.85 9.13 1.60
CA THR A 37 3.08 9.00 0.79
C THR A 37 3.36 10.31 0.06
N SER A 38 4.63 10.60 -0.21
CA SER A 38 5.05 11.74 -1.05
C SER A 38 4.41 11.68 -2.45
N ILE A 39 4.24 10.48 -2.99
CA ILE A 39 3.50 10.22 -4.24
C ILE A 39 2.05 10.72 -4.14
N THR A 40 1.42 10.64 -2.98
CA THR A 40 0.06 11.19 -2.80
C THR A 40 0.06 12.72 -2.77
N LEU A 41 1.03 13.33 -2.09
CA LEU A 41 1.12 14.79 -1.96
C LEU A 41 1.41 15.49 -3.30
N LEU A 42 2.25 14.90 -4.15
CA LEU A 42 2.61 15.45 -5.47
C LEU A 42 1.73 14.89 -6.59
N GLY A 43 1.48 13.58 -6.57
CA GLY A 43 0.82 12.89 -7.67
C GLY A 43 -0.68 13.18 -7.76
N VAL A 44 -1.39 13.33 -6.64
CA VAL A 44 -2.85 13.58 -6.68
C VAL A 44 -3.20 14.95 -7.27
N PRO A 45 -2.56 16.07 -6.86
CA PRO A 45 -2.82 17.37 -7.50
C PRO A 45 -2.49 17.37 -8.99
N VAL A 46 -1.40 16.71 -9.38
CA VAL A 46 -0.97 16.56 -10.79
C VAL A 46 -1.96 15.75 -11.60
N GLU A 47 -2.44 14.63 -11.06
CA GLU A 47 -3.46 13.80 -11.72
C GLU A 47 -4.74 14.60 -11.99
N ILE A 48 -5.14 15.43 -11.03
CA ILE A 48 -6.35 16.26 -11.13
C ILE A 48 -6.15 17.38 -12.14
N TYR A 49 -4.96 17.97 -12.20
CA TYR A 49 -4.59 18.92 -13.26
C TYR A 49 -4.72 18.29 -14.66
N LEU A 50 -4.16 17.09 -14.85
CA LEU A 50 -4.07 16.44 -16.17
C LEU A 50 -5.34 15.74 -16.61
N ARG A 51 -6.13 15.19 -15.68
CA ARG A 51 -7.26 14.28 -15.97
C ARG A 51 -8.57 14.67 -15.27
N GLY A 52 -8.53 15.55 -14.28
CA GLY A 52 -9.71 16.08 -13.58
C GLY A 52 -10.10 15.31 -12.31
N THR A 53 -11.31 15.56 -11.82
CA THR A 53 -11.80 15.09 -10.50
C THR A 53 -12.18 13.62 -10.43
N GLN A 54 -12.06 12.86 -11.52
CA GLN A 54 -12.41 11.43 -11.60
C GLN A 54 -11.66 10.59 -10.54
N TYR A 55 -10.47 11.03 -10.14
CA TYR A 55 -9.69 10.40 -9.09
C TYR A 55 -10.38 10.38 -7.71
N TRP A 56 -11.47 11.14 -7.50
CA TRP A 56 -12.30 11.06 -6.30
C TRP A 56 -12.87 9.65 -6.04
N ALA A 57 -13.09 8.84 -7.08
CA ALA A 57 -13.48 7.42 -6.95
C ALA A 57 -12.49 6.59 -6.10
N SER A 58 -11.24 7.06 -5.96
CA SER A 58 -10.28 6.46 -5.03
C SER A 58 -10.70 6.52 -3.57
N ALA A 59 -11.52 7.49 -3.15
CA ALA A 59 -12.06 7.56 -1.79
C ALA A 59 -13.05 6.43 -1.53
N LEU A 60 -13.94 6.13 -2.49
CA LEU A 60 -14.85 4.98 -2.40
C LEU A 60 -14.08 3.66 -2.29
N SER A 61 -13.01 3.52 -3.08
CA SER A 61 -12.11 2.36 -3.03
C SER A 61 -11.52 2.15 -1.63
N LEU A 62 -11.10 3.22 -0.95
CA LEU A 62 -10.55 3.15 0.41
C LEU A 62 -11.57 2.68 1.44
N ILE A 63 -12.82 3.12 1.33
CA ILE A 63 -13.91 2.68 2.23
C ILE A 63 -14.13 1.17 2.08
N ILE A 64 -14.24 0.68 0.84
CA ILE A 64 -14.42 -0.75 0.55
C ILE A 64 -13.23 -1.56 1.08
N VAL A 65 -12.00 -1.11 0.81
CA VAL A 65 -10.77 -1.78 1.28
C VAL A 65 -10.70 -1.85 2.80
N THR A 66 -11.05 -0.78 3.48
CA THR A 66 -11.04 -0.72 4.95
C THR A 66 -12.03 -1.72 5.53
N PHE A 67 -13.23 -1.80 4.96
CA PHE A 67 -14.23 -2.78 5.35
C PHE A 67 -13.76 -4.22 5.13
N LEU A 68 -13.25 -4.55 3.93
CA LEU A 68 -12.70 -5.87 3.63
C LEU A 68 -11.55 -6.25 4.56
N THR A 69 -10.66 -5.31 4.85
CA THR A 69 -9.54 -5.51 5.79
C THR A 69 -10.04 -5.82 7.19
N ALA A 70 -11.00 -5.05 7.71
CA ALA A 70 -11.53 -5.18 9.06
C ALA A 70 -12.32 -6.48 9.32
N VAL A 71 -12.95 -7.04 8.27
CA VAL A 71 -13.81 -8.23 8.35
C VAL A 71 -13.07 -9.51 7.97
N ILE A 72 -12.26 -9.51 6.91
CA ILE A 72 -11.65 -10.72 6.35
C ILE A 72 -10.26 -10.95 6.93
N TYR A 73 -9.35 -9.99 6.76
CA TYR A 73 -7.92 -10.19 7.01
C TYR A 73 -7.53 -9.94 8.46
N LEU A 74 -8.00 -8.83 9.04
CA LEU A 74 -7.66 -8.43 10.41
C LEU A 74 -7.92 -9.51 11.48
N PRO A 75 -9.08 -10.20 11.53
CA PRO A 75 -9.32 -11.21 12.57
C PRO A 75 -8.35 -12.39 12.51
N VAL A 76 -7.88 -12.78 11.33
CA VAL A 76 -6.96 -13.91 11.16
C VAL A 76 -5.59 -13.54 11.73
N PHE A 77 -5.01 -12.42 11.28
CA PHE A 77 -3.68 -12.00 11.74
C PHE A 77 -3.64 -11.52 13.19
N HIS A 78 -4.72 -10.94 13.72
CA HIS A 78 -4.79 -10.52 15.11
C HIS A 78 -4.91 -11.70 16.08
N LYS A 79 -5.58 -12.79 15.68
CA LYS A 79 -5.64 -14.04 16.46
C LYS A 79 -4.32 -14.81 16.46
N LEU A 80 -3.68 -14.94 15.30
CA LEU A 80 -2.48 -15.75 15.14
C LEU A 80 -1.21 -15.10 15.69
N GLN A 81 -1.15 -13.76 15.82
CA GLN A 81 -0.01 -13.02 16.39
C GLN A 81 1.36 -13.42 15.80
N LEU A 82 1.40 -13.66 14.48
CA LEU A 82 2.61 -14.06 13.76
C LEU A 82 3.58 -12.89 13.63
N SER A 83 4.89 -13.17 13.72
CA SER A 83 5.94 -12.14 13.58
C SER A 83 6.16 -11.74 12.11
N SER A 84 5.93 -12.69 11.21
CA SER A 84 5.97 -12.52 9.75
C SER A 84 4.62 -12.86 9.14
N SER A 85 4.14 -12.06 8.20
CA SER A 85 2.93 -12.39 7.46
C SER A 85 3.09 -13.66 6.63
N PHE A 86 4.31 -14.04 6.24
CA PHE A 86 4.58 -15.24 5.43
C PHE A 86 4.55 -16.53 6.23
N GLU A 87 4.70 -16.47 7.56
CA GLU A 87 4.50 -17.62 8.46
C GLU A 87 3.08 -18.20 8.31
N TYR A 88 2.09 -17.33 8.04
CA TYR A 88 0.73 -17.74 7.71
C TYR A 88 0.68 -18.70 6.50
N LEU A 89 1.47 -18.42 5.47
CA LEU A 89 1.49 -19.25 4.25
C LEU A 89 2.15 -20.61 4.49
N GLU A 90 3.08 -20.71 5.43
CA GLU A 90 3.63 -22.00 5.85
C GLU A 90 2.61 -22.82 6.63
N ILE A 91 1.96 -22.20 7.62
CA ILE A 91 0.90 -22.84 8.40
C ILE A 91 -0.21 -23.33 7.47
N ARG A 92 -0.57 -22.54 6.44
CA ARG A 92 -1.69 -22.82 5.54
C ARG A 92 -1.35 -23.76 4.39
N PHE A 93 -0.14 -23.67 3.84
CA PHE A 93 0.26 -24.38 2.63
C PHE A 93 1.54 -25.20 2.86
N SER A 94 2.70 -24.56 2.75
CA SER A 94 4.00 -25.21 2.85
C SER A 94 5.13 -24.20 2.99
N THR A 95 6.29 -24.66 3.48
CA THR A 95 7.52 -23.87 3.58
C THR A 95 7.99 -23.34 2.22
N HIS A 96 7.74 -24.06 1.12
CA HIS A 96 8.05 -23.59 -0.23
C HIS A 96 7.22 -22.34 -0.61
N THR A 97 5.92 -22.36 -0.30
CA THR A 97 5.02 -21.22 -0.54
C THR A 97 5.45 -20.00 0.26
N ARG A 98 5.82 -20.19 1.53
CA ARG A 98 6.39 -19.15 2.40
C ARG A 98 7.64 -18.52 1.80
N THR A 99 8.63 -19.33 1.43
CA THR A 99 9.92 -18.86 0.91
C THR A 99 9.76 -18.10 -0.41
N ILE A 100 8.98 -18.62 -1.36
CA ILE A 100 8.76 -17.95 -2.65
C ILE A 100 8.06 -16.60 -2.46
N ALA A 101 7.03 -16.56 -1.61
CA ALA A 101 6.30 -15.33 -1.31
C ALA A 101 7.19 -14.26 -0.63
N ALA A 102 8.04 -14.69 0.31
CA ALA A 102 8.99 -13.81 0.98
C ALA A 102 10.03 -13.23 0.01
N VAL A 103 10.60 -14.06 -0.89
CA VAL A 103 11.54 -13.61 -1.93
C VAL A 103 10.88 -12.60 -2.87
N MET A 104 9.66 -12.90 -3.37
CA MET A 104 8.90 -11.98 -4.22
C MET A 104 8.66 -10.63 -3.52
N PHE A 105 8.30 -10.65 -2.24
CA PHE A 105 8.10 -9.45 -1.46
C PHE A 105 9.38 -8.63 -1.31
N ILE A 106 10.50 -9.26 -0.96
CA ILE A 106 11.79 -8.58 -0.77
C ILE A 106 12.24 -7.92 -2.07
N ILE A 107 12.22 -8.64 -3.19
CA ILE A 107 12.61 -8.09 -4.51
C ILE A 107 11.72 -6.89 -4.85
N SER A 108 10.40 -7.03 -4.71
CA SER A 108 9.45 -5.95 -4.98
C SER A 108 9.75 -4.71 -4.12
N LYS A 109 10.00 -4.89 -2.82
CA LYS A 109 10.25 -3.78 -1.90
C LYS A 109 11.64 -3.16 -2.07
N LEU A 110 12.67 -3.93 -2.43
CA LEU A 110 14.00 -3.41 -2.74
C LEU A 110 14.01 -2.58 -4.03
N MET A 111 13.18 -2.90 -5.02
CA MET A 111 13.01 -2.06 -6.21
C MET A 111 12.24 -0.77 -5.88
N LEU A 112 11.21 -0.84 -5.03
CA LEU A 112 10.40 0.32 -4.64
C LEU A 112 11.17 1.31 -3.74
N LEU A 113 12.04 0.80 -2.87
CA LEU A 113 12.75 1.58 -1.84
C LEU A 113 13.48 2.84 -2.39
N PRO A 114 14.31 2.78 -3.44
CA PRO A 114 15.00 3.96 -3.99
C PRO A 114 14.10 4.91 -4.79
N ILE A 115 12.89 4.49 -5.18
CA ILE A 115 11.96 5.33 -5.95
C ILE A 115 11.16 6.27 -5.04
N VAL A 116 10.90 5.84 -3.81
CA VAL A 116 10.22 6.67 -2.81
C VAL A 116 10.92 8.04 -2.62
N PRO A 117 12.25 8.11 -2.43
CA PRO A 117 12.99 9.38 -2.38
C PRO A 117 13.23 10.03 -3.75
N TYR A 118 13.02 9.32 -4.86
CA TYR A 118 13.21 9.88 -6.21
C TYR A 118 12.14 10.93 -6.60
N VAL A 119 10.89 10.69 -6.21
CA VAL A 119 9.77 11.61 -6.46
C VAL A 119 9.98 13.00 -5.81
N PRO A 120 10.24 13.12 -4.49
CA PRO A 120 10.57 14.41 -3.88
C PRO A 120 11.89 15.00 -4.39
N LEU A 121 12.89 14.17 -4.72
CA LEU A 121 14.14 14.64 -5.32
C LEU A 121 13.87 15.40 -6.63
N THR A 122 13.00 14.85 -7.48
CA THR A 122 12.63 15.48 -8.76
C THR A 122 11.94 16.82 -8.57
N ALA A 123 11.04 16.91 -7.59
CA ALA A 123 10.38 18.16 -7.20
C ALA A 123 11.39 19.18 -6.62
N PHE A 124 12.32 18.72 -5.80
CA PHE A 124 13.30 19.56 -5.09
C PHE A 124 14.45 20.05 -5.99
N ARG A 125 14.79 19.32 -7.07
CA ARG A 125 15.74 19.75 -8.10
C ARG A 125 15.36 21.08 -8.74
N LEU A 126 14.07 21.39 -8.84
CA LEU A 126 13.61 22.69 -9.36
C LEU A 126 14.08 23.88 -8.52
N VAL A 127 14.35 23.66 -7.22
CA VAL A 127 14.72 24.71 -6.26
C VAL A 127 16.23 24.77 -6.01
N THR A 128 16.89 23.61 -5.86
CA THR A 128 18.27 23.53 -5.34
C THR A 128 19.25 22.76 -6.26
N ASP A 129 18.78 22.31 -7.42
CA ASP A 129 19.45 21.56 -8.50
C ASP A 129 20.68 20.71 -8.08
N GLN A 130 21.85 21.32 -7.91
CA GLN A 130 23.13 20.64 -7.63
C GLN A 130 23.24 19.94 -6.26
N LEU A 131 22.49 20.37 -5.24
CA LEU A 131 22.56 19.79 -3.89
C LEU A 131 21.46 18.75 -3.62
N ALA A 132 20.48 18.63 -4.52
CA ALA A 132 19.28 17.86 -4.28
C ALA A 132 19.58 16.37 -4.04
N GLU A 133 20.46 15.78 -4.86
CA GLU A 133 20.87 14.36 -4.72
C GLU A 133 21.59 14.10 -3.40
N ARG A 134 22.49 15.01 -3.00
CA ARG A 134 23.25 14.88 -1.77
C ARG A 134 22.34 14.93 -0.55
N ILE A 135 21.42 15.88 -0.52
CA ILE A 135 20.45 16.04 0.56
C ILE A 135 19.55 14.80 0.65
N THR A 136 19.04 14.32 -0.49
CA THR A 136 18.18 13.13 -0.51
C THR A 136 18.92 11.87 -0.01
N ALA A 137 20.17 11.66 -0.41
CA ALA A 137 20.97 10.53 0.09
C ALA A 137 21.22 10.62 1.60
N VAL A 138 21.53 11.82 2.12
CA VAL A 138 21.67 12.05 3.57
C VAL A 138 20.37 11.74 4.30
N VAL A 139 19.22 12.14 3.75
CA VAL A 139 17.88 11.82 4.33
C VAL A 139 17.65 10.31 4.39
N CYS A 140 18.03 9.56 3.35
CA CYS A 140 17.92 8.10 3.34
C CYS A 140 18.74 7.45 4.45
N VAL A 141 20.00 7.86 4.63
CA VAL A 141 20.89 7.34 5.67
C VAL A 141 20.40 7.75 7.06
N SER A 142 19.99 9.00 7.26
CA SER A 142 19.44 9.45 8.54
C SER A 142 18.14 8.73 8.91
N CYS A 143 17.31 8.40 7.91
CA CYS A 143 16.10 7.62 8.14
C CYS A 143 16.46 6.19 8.60
N ALA A 144 17.44 5.56 7.94
CA ALA A 144 17.92 4.23 8.30
C ALA A 144 18.46 4.17 9.73
N THR A 145 19.26 5.16 10.16
CA THR A 145 19.80 5.23 11.52
C THR A 145 18.69 5.41 12.56
N LEU A 146 17.71 6.28 12.29
CA LEU A 146 16.57 6.50 13.19
C LEU A 146 15.77 5.22 13.42
N ILE A 147 15.59 4.38 12.39
CA ILE A 147 14.88 3.10 12.52
C ILE A 147 15.74 2.06 13.22
N ALA A 148 17.03 1.99 12.89
CA ALA A 148 17.95 1.09 13.58
C ALA A 148 17.99 1.38 15.09
N VAL A 149 17.88 2.65 15.49
CA VAL A 149 17.85 3.02 16.91
C VAL A 149 16.45 2.83 17.53
N GLY A 150 15.40 3.33 16.89
CA GLY A 150 14.07 3.44 17.50
C GLY A 150 13.03 2.39 17.09
N GLY A 151 13.31 1.53 16.11
CA GLY A 151 12.42 0.45 15.66
C GLY A 151 11.01 0.93 15.32
N LEU A 152 9.99 0.15 15.71
CA LEU A 152 8.59 0.48 15.47
C LEU A 152 8.16 1.82 16.10
N GLN A 153 8.72 2.21 17.25
CA GLN A 153 8.37 3.49 17.91
C GLN A 153 8.79 4.70 17.05
N ALA A 154 9.98 4.66 16.43
CA ALA A 154 10.41 5.71 15.52
C ALA A 154 9.48 5.85 14.32
N ILE A 155 9.03 4.71 13.75
CA ILE A 155 8.11 4.69 12.60
C ILE A 155 6.79 5.38 12.94
N VAL A 156 6.25 5.12 14.13
CA VAL A 156 4.98 5.71 14.58
C VAL A 156 5.13 7.22 14.81
N THR A 157 6.21 7.65 15.45
CA THR A 157 6.50 9.07 15.66
C THR A 157 6.68 9.82 14.34
N LEU A 158 7.43 9.25 13.39
CA LEU A 158 7.57 9.81 12.03
C LEU A 158 6.22 9.88 11.31
N GLY A 159 5.37 8.87 11.47
CA GLY A 159 4.01 8.86 10.91
C GLY A 159 3.14 10.01 11.43
N MET A 160 3.19 10.29 12.74
CA MET A 160 2.44 11.40 13.34
C MET A 160 2.89 12.76 12.84
N VAL A 161 4.21 12.98 12.82
CA VAL A 161 4.81 14.23 12.29
C VAL A 161 4.46 14.40 10.82
N THR A 162 4.50 13.31 10.05
CA THR A 162 4.11 13.30 8.63
C THR A 162 2.67 13.72 8.42
N VAL A 163 1.71 13.22 9.21
CA VAL A 163 0.30 13.60 9.04
C VAL A 163 0.10 15.09 9.31
N PHE A 164 0.68 15.60 10.38
CA PHE A 164 0.59 17.02 10.72
C PHE A 164 1.17 17.90 9.60
N LEU A 165 2.39 17.58 9.16
CA LEU A 165 3.05 18.32 8.07
C LEU A 165 2.34 18.12 6.73
N ALA A 166 1.73 16.96 6.46
CA ALA A 166 0.96 16.70 5.26
C ALA A 166 -0.26 17.61 5.19
N ILE A 167 -1.03 17.70 6.28
CA ILE A 167 -2.21 18.58 6.37
C ILE A 167 -1.78 20.04 6.19
N ALA A 168 -0.73 20.49 6.88
CA ALA A 168 -0.22 21.86 6.74
C ALA A 168 0.32 22.13 5.32
N GLY A 169 1.11 21.19 4.79
CA GLY A 169 1.80 21.31 3.51
C GLY A 169 0.85 21.32 2.32
N THR A 170 -0.25 20.56 2.33
CA THR A 170 -1.24 20.60 1.24
C THR A 170 -2.39 21.56 1.52
N GLY A 171 -2.84 21.65 2.78
CA GLY A 171 -3.97 22.50 3.17
C GLY A 171 -3.68 23.99 3.06
N LEU A 172 -2.50 24.46 3.49
CA LEU A 172 -2.15 25.88 3.43
C LEU A 172 -2.07 26.38 1.98
N PRO A 173 -1.34 25.74 1.05
CA PRO A 173 -1.37 26.16 -0.35
C PRO A 173 -2.75 26.17 -0.98
N SER A 174 -3.57 25.14 -0.72
CA SER A 174 -4.94 25.08 -1.25
C SER A 174 -5.79 26.24 -0.76
N GLY A 175 -5.69 26.59 0.52
CA GLY A 175 -6.42 27.70 1.12
C GLY A 175 -5.93 29.06 0.62
N LEU A 176 -4.61 29.25 0.56
CA LEU A 176 -4.00 30.53 0.14
C LEU A 176 -4.16 30.78 -1.36
N ALA A 177 -4.23 29.73 -2.18
CA ALA A 177 -4.56 29.83 -3.59
C ALA A 177 -5.96 30.40 -3.86
N LEU A 178 -6.89 30.26 -2.91
CA LEU A 178 -8.26 30.79 -3.03
C LEU A 178 -8.33 32.31 -2.80
N LEU A 179 -7.37 32.91 -2.10
CA LEU A 179 -7.38 34.34 -1.79
C LEU A 179 -7.31 35.24 -3.04
N PRO A 180 -6.37 35.06 -3.99
CA PRO A 180 -6.29 35.92 -5.18
C PRO A 180 -7.35 35.61 -6.24
N MET A 181 -7.87 34.38 -6.27
CA MET A 181 -8.73 33.90 -7.36
C MET A 181 -10.22 33.86 -7.00
N GLY A 182 -10.55 33.55 -5.75
CA GLY A 182 -11.90 33.22 -5.30
C GLY A 182 -12.34 31.79 -5.67
N LEU A 183 -13.17 31.17 -4.81
CA LEU A 183 -13.67 29.81 -5.02
C LEU A 183 -14.56 29.70 -6.27
N ALA A 184 -15.42 30.70 -6.50
CA ALA A 184 -16.36 30.71 -7.62
C ALA A 184 -15.64 30.69 -8.98
N LYS A 185 -14.63 31.57 -9.14
CA LYS A 185 -13.83 31.65 -10.37
C LYS A 185 -13.00 30.38 -10.60
N MET A 186 -12.43 29.81 -9.54
CA MET A 186 -11.74 28.52 -9.63
C MET A 186 -12.68 27.43 -10.14
N TRP A 187 -13.89 27.34 -9.58
CA TRP A 187 -14.89 26.36 -9.99
C TRP A 187 -15.32 26.53 -11.44
N GLU A 188 -15.57 27.77 -11.86
CA GLU A 188 -15.94 28.13 -13.24
C GLU A 188 -14.84 27.73 -14.24
N LEU A 189 -13.58 28.10 -13.98
CA LEU A 189 -12.45 27.74 -14.85
C LEU A 189 -12.28 26.23 -14.98
N ASN A 190 -12.45 25.48 -13.89
CA ASN A 190 -12.39 24.02 -13.91
C ASN A 190 -13.59 23.38 -14.61
N SER A 191 -14.76 24.01 -14.58
CA SER A 191 -15.95 23.58 -15.32
C SER A 191 -15.73 23.77 -16.83
N LEU A 192 -15.28 24.96 -17.24
CA LEU A 192 -14.95 25.28 -18.64
C LEU A 192 -13.82 24.41 -19.18
N GLY A 193 -12.82 24.12 -18.34
CA GLY A 193 -11.70 23.23 -18.65
C GLY A 193 -12.03 21.74 -18.67
N GLY A 194 -13.30 21.37 -18.44
CA GLY A 194 -13.76 19.98 -18.39
C GLY A 194 -13.11 19.15 -17.28
N ARG A 195 -12.61 19.76 -16.20
CA ARG A 195 -11.92 19.06 -15.10
C ARG A 195 -12.88 18.52 -14.05
N LEU A 196 -14.06 19.12 -13.91
CA LEU A 196 -15.14 18.67 -13.02
C LEU A 196 -15.93 17.51 -13.65
N VAL A 197 -15.34 16.32 -13.65
CA VAL A 197 -16.02 15.09 -14.07
C VAL A 197 -16.12 14.18 -12.85
N LEU A 198 -17.33 14.02 -12.35
CA LEU A 198 -17.65 13.21 -11.16
C LEU A 198 -17.88 11.74 -11.51
N TYR A 199 -18.49 11.48 -12.67
CA TYR A 199 -18.84 10.14 -13.12
C TYR A 199 -18.67 10.04 -14.63
N ASP A 200 -17.95 9.02 -15.06
CA ASP A 200 -17.75 8.66 -16.45
C ASP A 200 -18.14 7.18 -16.59
N PRO A 201 -19.33 6.88 -17.14
CA PRO A 201 -19.90 5.53 -17.16
C PRO A 201 -19.24 4.59 -18.17
N ASP A 202 -18.30 5.04 -19.00
CA ASP A 202 -17.77 4.23 -20.09
C ASP A 202 -17.16 2.91 -19.56
N PRO A 203 -17.75 1.75 -19.88
CA PRO A 203 -17.28 0.44 -19.41
C PRO A 203 -16.08 -0.08 -20.21
N GLU A 204 -15.61 0.69 -21.19
CA GLU A 204 -14.52 0.30 -22.06
C GLU A 204 -13.19 0.34 -21.28
N LEU A 205 -12.62 -0.84 -21.05
CA LEU A 205 -11.34 -1.05 -20.36
C LEU A 205 -10.14 -0.33 -21.03
N GLU A 206 -10.35 0.30 -22.19
CA GLU A 206 -9.35 1.06 -22.96
C GLU A 206 -9.09 2.46 -22.40
N HIS A 207 -10.03 3.04 -21.65
CA HIS A 207 -9.83 4.33 -21.00
C HIS A 207 -9.37 4.13 -19.55
N HIS A 208 -8.12 4.50 -19.29
CA HIS A 208 -7.48 4.51 -17.95
C HIS A 208 -8.25 5.30 -16.88
N THR A 209 -9.30 6.03 -17.27
CA THR A 209 -10.11 6.94 -16.47
C THR A 209 -11.53 6.43 -16.18
N SER A 210 -11.92 5.26 -16.70
CA SER A 210 -13.25 4.69 -16.43
C SER A 210 -13.47 4.53 -14.92
N PHE A 211 -14.66 4.88 -14.44
CA PHE A 211 -14.96 4.82 -13.01
C PHE A 211 -14.75 3.41 -12.42
N PHE A 212 -15.14 2.38 -13.17
CA PHE A 212 -14.98 0.97 -12.77
C PHE A 212 -13.51 0.53 -12.82
N ALA A 213 -12.78 0.99 -13.84
CA ALA A 213 -11.35 0.78 -14.00
C ALA A 213 -10.57 1.25 -12.78
N VAL A 214 -10.75 2.52 -12.44
CA VAL A 214 -10.06 3.18 -11.35
C VAL A 214 -10.47 2.54 -10.02
N THR A 215 -11.76 2.24 -9.82
CA THR A 215 -12.24 1.70 -8.54
C THR A 215 -11.71 0.28 -8.29
N LEU A 216 -11.77 -0.63 -9.27
CA LEU A 216 -11.32 -2.02 -9.10
C LEU A 216 -9.79 -2.16 -9.02
N ALA A 217 -9.08 -1.48 -9.92
CA ALA A 217 -7.62 -1.55 -9.99
C ALA A 217 -6.98 -0.93 -8.74
N LEU A 218 -7.47 0.26 -8.34
CA LEU A 218 -6.94 0.97 -7.19
C LEU A 218 -7.33 0.30 -5.88
N SER A 219 -8.57 -0.20 -5.74
CA SER A 219 -8.99 -0.96 -4.54
C SER A 219 -8.10 -2.18 -4.29
N THR A 220 -7.71 -2.92 -5.33
CA THR A 220 -6.83 -4.08 -5.17
C THR A 220 -5.44 -3.70 -4.65
N ASN A 221 -4.84 -2.65 -5.21
CA ASN A 221 -3.54 -2.16 -4.75
C ASN A 221 -3.60 -1.64 -3.31
N TRP A 222 -4.66 -0.90 -2.97
CA TRP A 222 -4.90 -0.46 -1.59
C TRP A 222 -5.17 -1.63 -0.65
N LEU A 223 -5.87 -2.67 -1.09
CA LEU A 223 -6.14 -3.86 -0.28
C LEU A 223 -4.85 -4.57 0.10
N TRP A 224 -3.96 -4.80 -0.86
CA TRP A 224 -2.63 -5.33 -0.57
C TRP A 224 -1.88 -4.46 0.45
N LYS A 225 -1.84 -3.14 0.22
CA LYS A 225 -1.12 -2.19 1.07
C LYS A 225 -1.67 -2.15 2.50
N MET A 226 -2.98 -2.17 2.68
CA MET A 226 -3.63 -2.04 3.99
C MET A 226 -3.78 -3.36 4.73
N ALA A 227 -4.10 -4.45 4.04
CA ALA A 227 -4.45 -5.71 4.70
C ALA A 227 -3.26 -6.65 4.91
N LEU A 228 -2.33 -6.70 3.94
CA LEU A 228 -1.36 -7.80 3.84
C LEU A 228 0.10 -7.36 3.80
N SER A 229 0.37 -6.07 3.56
CA SER A 229 1.74 -5.61 3.57
C SER A 229 2.33 -5.67 4.98
N GLN A 230 3.53 -6.24 5.09
CA GLN A 230 4.20 -6.52 6.37
C GLN A 230 4.22 -5.30 7.30
N GLY A 231 4.59 -4.12 6.79
CA GLY A 231 4.68 -2.91 7.61
C GLY A 231 3.34 -2.41 8.17
N THR A 232 2.22 -2.70 7.51
CA THR A 232 0.88 -2.40 8.03
C THR A 232 0.43 -3.46 9.03
N LEU A 233 0.66 -4.74 8.71
CA LEU A 233 0.33 -5.85 9.59
C LEU A 233 1.02 -5.76 10.95
N GLN A 234 2.31 -5.43 10.98
CA GLN A 234 3.05 -5.22 12.23
C GLN A 234 2.41 -4.12 13.10
N LYS A 235 1.97 -3.01 12.48
CA LYS A 235 1.28 -1.92 13.19
C LYS A 235 -0.08 -2.37 13.74
N LEU A 236 -0.81 -3.20 13.01
CA LEU A 236 -2.11 -3.73 13.43
C LEU A 236 -2.00 -4.75 14.56
N GLN A 237 -0.97 -5.59 14.54
CA GLN A 237 -0.74 -6.60 15.59
C GLN A 237 -0.22 -5.99 16.90
N ALA A 238 0.46 -4.83 16.83
CA ALA A 238 0.86 -4.07 18.01
C ALA A 238 -0.35 -3.51 18.81
N VAL A 239 -1.55 -3.48 18.21
CA VAL A 239 -2.78 -3.03 18.88
C VAL A 239 -3.32 -4.11 19.82
N SER A 240 -3.66 -3.71 21.05
CA SER A 240 -4.07 -4.62 22.12
C SER A 240 -5.31 -5.45 21.81
N THR A 241 -6.34 -4.88 21.16
CA THR A 241 -7.60 -5.57 20.87
C THR A 241 -8.06 -5.35 19.44
N ILE A 242 -8.74 -6.36 18.87
CA ILE A 242 -9.26 -6.30 17.51
C ILE A 242 -10.24 -5.14 17.29
N ASN A 243 -11.09 -4.83 18.28
CA ASN A 243 -12.05 -3.73 18.18
C ASN A 243 -11.34 -2.38 18.12
N LYS A 244 -10.28 -2.19 18.91
CA LYS A 244 -9.48 -0.97 18.82
C LYS A 244 -8.72 -0.91 17.49
N ALA A 245 -8.21 -2.03 16.99
CA ALA A 245 -7.55 -2.10 15.67
C ALA A 245 -8.51 -1.69 14.53
N ARG A 246 -9.79 -2.12 14.59
CA ARG A 246 -10.84 -1.67 13.66
C ARG A 246 -11.09 -0.17 13.72
N VAL A 247 -11.18 0.40 14.92
CA VAL A 247 -11.32 1.86 15.09
C VAL A 247 -10.11 2.59 14.53
N CYS A 248 -8.89 2.09 14.77
CA CYS A 248 -7.67 2.68 14.22
C CYS A 248 -7.68 2.65 12.67
N LEU A 249 -8.14 1.55 12.06
CA LEU A 249 -8.29 1.46 10.60
C LEU A 249 -9.29 2.49 10.05
N ILE A 250 -10.41 2.69 10.73
CA ILE A 250 -11.42 3.70 10.34
C ILE A 250 -10.82 5.11 10.43
N ILE A 251 -10.11 5.44 11.52
CA ILE A 251 -9.44 6.74 11.68
C ILE A 251 -8.41 6.97 10.57
N ALA A 252 -7.60 5.95 10.25
CA ALA A 252 -6.64 6.02 9.15
C ALA A 252 -7.33 6.24 7.79
N CYS A 253 -8.44 5.55 7.53
CA CYS A 253 -9.24 5.72 6.32
C CYS A 253 -9.76 7.16 6.18
N VAL A 254 -10.37 7.70 7.24
CA VAL A 254 -10.87 9.09 7.27
C VAL A 254 -9.72 10.08 7.03
N GLY A 255 -8.57 9.87 7.67
CA GLY A 255 -7.38 10.71 7.49
C GLY A 255 -6.87 10.73 6.05
N VAL A 256 -6.78 9.56 5.38
CA VAL A 256 -6.34 9.48 3.98
C VAL A 256 -7.37 10.11 3.03
N ILE A 257 -8.66 9.93 3.29
CA ILE A 257 -9.73 10.57 2.51
C ILE A 257 -9.64 12.10 2.64
N LEU A 258 -9.50 12.62 3.86
CA LEU A 258 -9.33 14.06 4.09
C LEU A 258 -8.12 14.62 3.34
N MET A 259 -6.98 13.93 3.41
CA MET A 259 -5.77 14.33 2.68
C MET A 259 -5.96 14.33 1.15
N LYS A 260 -6.69 13.36 0.61
CA LYS A 260 -7.03 13.32 -0.82
C LYS A 260 -7.94 14.48 -1.22
N LEU A 261 -8.90 14.86 -0.38
CA LEU A 261 -9.78 16.01 -0.63
C LEU A 261 -8.98 17.33 -0.65
N LEU A 262 -8.08 17.53 0.32
CA LEU A 262 -7.18 18.70 0.35
C LEU A 262 -6.24 18.73 -0.86
N SER A 263 -5.78 17.57 -1.32
CA SER A 263 -4.96 17.47 -2.54
C SER A 263 -5.78 17.71 -3.80
N CYS A 264 -7.08 17.43 -3.77
CA CYS A 264 -7.99 17.69 -4.87
C CYS A 264 -8.23 19.18 -5.08
N THR A 265 -8.48 19.90 -3.99
CA THR A 265 -8.58 21.37 -4.06
C THR A 265 -7.27 22.00 -4.53
N LEU A 266 -6.10 21.45 -4.14
CA LEU A 266 -4.81 21.91 -4.66
C LEU A 266 -4.70 21.71 -6.18
N GLY A 267 -5.10 20.54 -6.69
CA GLY A 267 -5.07 20.24 -8.12
C GLY A 267 -5.98 21.14 -8.95
N LEU A 268 -7.19 21.42 -8.46
CA LEU A 268 -8.13 22.36 -9.09
C LEU A 268 -7.61 23.80 -9.08
N ALA A 269 -6.99 24.22 -7.97
CA ALA A 269 -6.37 25.54 -7.86
C ALA A 269 -5.18 25.69 -8.82
N LEU A 270 -4.37 24.64 -8.93
CA LEU A 270 -3.24 24.59 -9.84
C LEU A 270 -3.71 24.69 -11.31
N TYR A 271 -4.79 23.98 -11.67
CA TYR A 271 -5.39 24.09 -13.00
C TYR A 271 -5.87 25.50 -13.30
N ALA A 272 -6.65 26.08 -12.39
CA ALA A 272 -7.19 27.42 -12.57
C ALA A 272 -6.08 28.50 -12.65
N TRP A 273 -4.91 28.26 -12.05
CA TRP A 273 -3.75 29.14 -12.15
C TRP A 273 -3.05 29.06 -13.52
N PHE A 274 -2.88 27.85 -14.05
CA PHE A 274 -2.14 27.61 -15.30
C PHE A 274 -3.01 27.43 -16.54
N VAL A 275 -4.33 27.64 -16.44
CA VAL A 275 -5.27 27.52 -17.56
C VAL A 275 -4.90 28.38 -18.77
N GLY A 276 -4.23 29.52 -18.57
CA GLY A 276 -3.79 30.40 -19.67
C GLY A 276 -2.40 30.05 -20.23
N CYS A 277 -1.56 29.38 -19.44
CA CYS A 277 -0.17 29.08 -19.81
C CYS A 277 0.30 27.84 -19.05
N ASP A 278 0.19 26.68 -19.71
CA ASP A 278 0.71 25.43 -19.16
C ASP A 278 2.26 25.49 -19.07
N PRO A 279 2.85 25.32 -17.86
CA PRO A 279 4.28 25.48 -17.65
C PRO A 279 5.12 24.31 -18.20
N LEU A 280 4.52 23.14 -18.43
CA LEU A 280 5.19 21.97 -19.01
C LEU A 280 5.32 22.16 -20.53
N LEU A 281 4.23 22.51 -21.21
CA LEU A 281 4.19 22.82 -22.63
C LEU A 281 4.99 24.08 -22.97
N ALA A 282 5.04 25.06 -22.06
CA ALA A 282 5.87 26.25 -22.18
C ALA A 282 7.37 25.98 -21.93
N GLY A 283 7.78 24.73 -21.70
CA GLY A 283 9.17 24.34 -21.46
C GLY A 283 9.80 24.92 -20.18
N LYS A 284 9.00 25.53 -19.30
CA LYS A 284 9.47 26.04 -17.99
C LYS A 284 9.76 24.91 -17.01
N ILE A 285 9.15 23.75 -17.24
CA ILE A 285 9.26 22.55 -16.44
C ILE A 285 9.53 21.35 -17.37
N LYS A 286 10.31 20.38 -16.90
CA LYS A 286 10.60 19.15 -17.67
C LYS A 286 9.73 17.95 -17.28
N LYS A 287 9.15 17.96 -16.08
CA LYS A 287 8.45 16.80 -15.48
C LYS A 287 7.17 17.19 -14.75
N HIS A 288 6.19 16.29 -14.74
CA HIS A 288 4.89 16.54 -14.11
C HIS A 288 5.00 16.73 -12.58
N GLU A 289 5.96 16.08 -11.92
CA GLU A 289 6.20 16.16 -10.47
C GLU A 289 6.68 17.55 -10.02
N GLN A 290 7.18 18.38 -10.95
CA GLN A 290 7.65 19.74 -10.69
C GLN A 290 6.55 20.79 -10.77
N LEU A 291 5.34 20.39 -11.19
CA LEU A 291 4.21 21.29 -11.37
C LEU A 291 3.76 21.97 -10.08
N VAL A 292 3.62 21.19 -8.99
CA VAL A 292 3.23 21.74 -7.68
C VAL A 292 4.33 22.63 -7.10
N PRO A 293 5.62 22.24 -7.06
CA PRO A 293 6.70 23.15 -6.67
C PRO A 293 6.74 24.46 -7.46
N GLN A 294 6.51 24.42 -8.79
CA GLN A 294 6.47 25.64 -9.61
C GLN A 294 5.31 26.55 -9.22
N PHE A 295 4.12 25.98 -8.99
CA PHE A 295 2.97 26.72 -8.49
C PHE A 295 3.26 27.41 -7.15
N LEU A 296 3.87 26.68 -6.22
CA LEU A 296 4.23 27.19 -4.90
C LEU A 296 5.31 28.24 -4.95
N ASN A 297 6.27 28.14 -5.88
CA ASN A 297 7.27 29.16 -6.09
C ASN A 297 6.61 30.49 -6.47
N HIS A 298 5.58 30.45 -7.31
CA HIS A 298 4.82 31.65 -7.66
C HIS A 298 4.01 32.20 -6.46
N LEU A 299 3.29 31.34 -5.74
CA LEU A 299 2.57 31.74 -4.52
C LEU A 299 3.50 32.30 -3.42
N SER A 300 4.75 31.87 -3.37
CA SER A 300 5.71 32.31 -2.36
C SER A 300 6.04 33.80 -2.45
N THR A 301 5.83 34.43 -3.61
CA THR A 301 5.97 35.88 -3.81
C THR A 301 4.95 36.69 -3.00
N MET A 302 3.75 36.13 -2.80
CA MET A 302 2.70 36.75 -1.99
C MET A 302 2.75 36.29 -0.53
N PHE A 303 3.20 35.05 -0.29
CA PHE A 303 3.20 34.42 1.01
C PHE A 303 4.53 33.69 1.28
N PRO A 304 5.51 34.38 1.90
CA PRO A 304 6.81 33.78 2.16
C PRO A 304 6.68 32.57 3.11
N GLY A 305 7.46 31.51 2.85
CA GLY A 305 7.53 30.31 3.70
C GLY A 305 6.63 29.14 3.29
N ILE A 306 5.61 29.32 2.44
CA ILE A 306 4.74 28.22 1.98
C ILE A 306 5.54 27.09 1.32
N CYS A 307 6.48 27.45 0.43
CA CYS A 307 7.30 26.49 -0.28
C CYS A 307 8.10 25.59 0.69
N GLY A 308 8.66 26.17 1.76
CA GLY A 308 9.38 25.43 2.80
C GLY A 308 8.48 24.44 3.55
N ILE A 309 7.27 24.86 3.96
CA ILE A 309 6.31 23.99 4.64
C ILE A 309 5.95 22.79 3.75
N PHE A 310 5.70 23.02 2.46
CA PHE A 310 5.40 21.94 1.51
C PHE A 310 6.59 21.00 1.29
N ILE A 311 7.81 21.52 1.12
CA ILE A 311 9.00 20.68 0.95
C ILE A 311 9.24 19.81 2.18
N ILE A 312 9.19 20.39 3.38
CA ILE A 312 9.33 19.64 4.66
C ILE A 312 8.26 18.56 4.77
N SER A 313 7.04 18.85 4.35
CA SER A 313 5.93 17.91 4.31
C SER A 313 6.19 16.69 3.41
N ILE A 314 6.65 16.91 2.17
CA ILE A 314 6.95 15.81 1.25
C ILE A 314 8.14 14.98 1.76
N PHE A 315 9.21 15.62 2.25
CA PHE A 315 10.36 14.90 2.80
C PHE A 315 10.00 14.10 4.06
N SER A 316 9.13 14.62 4.93
CA SER A 316 8.59 13.86 6.06
C SER A 316 7.80 12.64 5.59
N ALA A 317 6.91 12.81 4.61
CA ALA A 317 6.13 11.70 4.05
C ALA A 317 7.02 10.63 3.41
N THR A 318 8.10 11.05 2.76
CA THR A 318 9.13 10.18 2.19
C THR A 318 9.86 9.41 3.29
N ALA A 319 10.31 10.08 4.35
CA ALA A 319 10.98 9.44 5.47
C ALA A 319 10.10 8.40 6.16
N GLY A 320 8.81 8.70 6.41
CA GLY A 320 7.87 7.72 6.98
C GLY A 320 7.66 6.47 6.11
N CYS A 321 7.64 6.66 4.78
CA CYS A 321 7.52 5.57 3.81
C CYS A 321 8.78 4.70 3.75
N ILE A 322 9.96 5.33 3.60
CA ILE A 322 11.25 4.66 3.64
C ILE A 322 11.36 3.86 4.94
N ALA A 323 10.96 4.46 6.06
CA ALA A 323 11.05 3.79 7.35
C ALA A 323 10.21 2.53 7.46
N THR A 324 8.97 2.59 6.97
CA THR A 324 8.09 1.42 6.96
C THR A 324 8.63 0.33 6.01
N ILE A 325 9.21 0.70 4.86
CA ILE A 325 9.76 -0.26 3.89
C ILE A 325 11.03 -0.93 4.44
N ILE A 326 11.98 -0.16 4.97
CA ILE A 326 13.21 -0.69 5.57
C ILE A 326 12.87 -1.66 6.69
N ASN A 327 11.95 -1.30 7.59
CA ASN A 327 11.52 -2.17 8.69
C ASN A 327 10.87 -3.46 8.17
N SER A 328 10.05 -3.36 7.13
CA SER A 328 9.39 -4.53 6.52
C SER A 328 10.40 -5.47 5.89
N ILE A 329 11.35 -4.95 5.09
CA ILE A 329 12.39 -5.75 4.43
C ILE A 329 13.28 -6.41 5.47
N THR A 330 13.73 -5.64 6.47
CA THR A 330 14.60 -6.12 7.55
C THR A 330 13.91 -7.21 8.37
N GLY A 331 12.65 -7.00 8.75
CA GLY A 331 11.88 -8.00 9.50
C GLY A 331 11.68 -9.30 8.72
N VAL A 332 11.34 -9.22 7.44
CA VAL A 332 11.18 -10.41 6.59
C VAL A 332 12.52 -11.09 6.35
N LEU A 333 13.59 -10.36 6.03
CA LEU A 333 14.92 -10.95 5.87
C LEU A 333 15.39 -11.65 7.15
N PHE A 334 15.14 -11.06 8.32
CA PHE A 334 15.50 -11.64 9.60
C PHE A 334 14.69 -12.91 9.90
N GLU A 335 13.35 -12.83 9.88
CA GLU A 335 12.47 -13.94 10.25
C GLU A 335 12.50 -15.11 9.25
N GLU A 336 12.69 -14.82 7.95
CA GLU A 336 12.60 -15.83 6.89
C GLU A 336 13.96 -16.48 6.56
N PHE A 337 15.05 -15.72 6.63
CA PHE A 337 16.36 -16.20 6.14
C PHE A 337 17.44 -16.32 7.23
N ILE A 338 17.36 -15.54 8.30
CA ILE A 338 18.39 -15.54 9.35
C ILE A 338 17.95 -16.40 10.54
N ARG A 339 16.73 -16.18 11.04
CA ARG A 339 16.20 -16.84 12.23
C ARG A 339 16.14 -18.38 12.11
N PRO A 340 15.77 -18.99 10.97
CA PRO A 340 15.75 -20.45 10.85
C PRO A 340 17.13 -21.12 10.99
N TRP A 341 18.21 -20.37 10.76
CA TRP A 341 19.60 -20.85 10.84
C TRP A 341 20.26 -20.54 12.18
N MET A 342 19.52 -19.87 13.08
CA MET A 342 20.02 -19.41 14.37
C MET A 342 19.70 -20.43 15.47
N PRO A 343 20.63 -20.72 16.40
CA PRO A 343 20.35 -21.56 17.56
C PRO A 343 19.19 -21.01 18.39
N GLN A 344 18.32 -21.89 18.91
CA GLN A 344 17.14 -21.49 19.68
C GLN A 344 17.49 -20.67 20.94
N ASP A 345 18.67 -20.90 21.52
CA ASP A 345 19.16 -20.21 22.74
C ASP A 345 19.85 -18.86 22.45
N THR A 346 19.71 -18.33 21.23
CA THR A 346 20.41 -17.08 20.88
C THR A 346 19.86 -15.90 21.66
N ASN A 347 20.76 -15.16 22.29
CA ASN A 347 20.43 -14.00 23.10
C ASN A 347 19.67 -12.93 22.28
N GLU A 348 18.61 -12.39 22.89
CA GLU A 348 17.80 -11.29 22.37
C GLU A 348 18.63 -10.09 21.89
N LEU A 349 19.70 -9.77 22.62
CA LEU A 349 20.59 -8.66 22.27
C LEU A 349 21.32 -8.88 20.93
N THR A 350 21.63 -10.14 20.61
CA THR A 350 22.29 -10.51 19.35
C THR A 350 21.30 -10.38 18.18
N CYS A 351 20.06 -10.84 18.36
CA CYS A 351 18.97 -10.66 17.39
C CYS A 351 18.77 -9.17 17.08
N CYS A 352 18.68 -8.33 18.10
CA CYS A 352 18.58 -6.88 17.92
C CYS A 352 19.79 -6.30 17.17
N LYS A 353 21.02 -6.70 17.51
CA LYS A 353 22.22 -6.20 16.81
C LYS A 353 22.19 -6.55 15.32
N ILE A 354 21.81 -7.78 14.98
CA ILE A 354 21.71 -8.24 13.59
C ILE A 354 20.64 -7.43 12.84
N MET A 355 19.46 -7.26 13.42
CA MET A 355 18.39 -6.44 12.83
C MET A 355 18.83 -4.98 12.58
N LYS A 356 19.57 -4.38 13.53
CA LYS A 356 20.09 -3.01 13.38
C LYS A 356 21.09 -2.90 12.23
N VAL A 357 22.02 -3.85 12.12
CA VAL A 357 22.97 -3.91 11.01
C VAL A 357 22.23 -4.05 9.67
N LEU A 358 21.21 -4.91 9.63
CA LEU A 358 20.43 -5.13 8.42
C LEU A 358 19.62 -3.89 8.00
N CYS A 359 19.01 -3.17 8.95
CA CYS A 359 18.38 -1.87 8.68
C CYS A 359 19.37 -0.89 8.03
N MET A 360 20.59 -0.82 8.55
CA MET A 360 21.65 0.06 8.02
C MET A 360 22.10 -0.37 6.62
N LEU A 361 22.23 -1.67 6.35
CA LEU A 361 22.58 -2.19 5.03
C LEU A 361 21.50 -1.85 3.98
N VAL A 362 20.22 -2.07 4.31
CA VAL A 362 19.10 -1.75 3.42
C VAL A 362 18.99 -0.24 3.18
N GLY A 363 19.23 0.57 4.21
CA GLY A 363 19.28 2.03 4.10
C GLY A 363 20.44 2.54 3.23
N CYS A 364 21.63 1.95 3.40
CA CYS A 364 22.81 2.25 2.58
C CYS A 364 22.56 1.88 1.12
N TYR A 365 21.96 0.70 0.85
CA TYR A 365 21.53 0.31 -0.49
C TYR A 365 20.62 1.38 -1.13
N CYS A 366 19.62 1.88 -0.40
CA CYS A 366 18.74 2.95 -0.88
C CYS A 366 19.52 4.21 -1.26
N ALA A 367 20.41 4.68 -0.39
CA ALA A 367 21.23 5.88 -0.63
C ALA A 367 22.17 5.70 -1.83
N CYS A 368 22.81 4.53 -1.95
CA CYS A 368 23.69 4.21 -3.08
C CYS A 368 22.93 4.23 -4.41
N VAL A 369 21.75 3.61 -4.49
CA VAL A 369 20.97 3.60 -5.74
C VAL A 369 20.55 5.02 -6.11
N VAL A 370 20.08 5.83 -5.16
CA VAL A 370 19.68 7.22 -5.44
C VAL A 370 20.87 8.07 -5.90
N TRP A 371 22.07 7.84 -5.36
CA TRP A 371 23.27 8.59 -5.71
C TRP A 371 23.84 8.21 -7.08
N PHE A 372 23.87 6.91 -7.42
CA PHE A 372 24.56 6.42 -8.61
C PHE A 372 23.65 6.21 -9.83
N ALA A 373 22.33 6.09 -9.64
CA ALA A 373 21.44 5.79 -10.75
C ALA A 373 21.31 6.99 -11.70
N LYS A 374 21.85 6.84 -12.92
CA LYS A 374 21.77 7.83 -14.00
C LYS A 374 20.35 7.95 -14.59
N ASP A 375 19.61 6.84 -14.63
CA ASP A 375 18.27 6.75 -15.25
C ASP A 375 17.20 6.29 -14.24
N LEU A 376 16.98 7.07 -13.18
CA LEU A 376 15.95 6.78 -12.17
C LEU A 376 14.52 6.73 -12.76
N ASP A 377 14.26 7.39 -13.88
CA ASP A 377 12.96 7.33 -14.57
C ASP A 377 12.63 5.92 -15.07
N ARG A 378 13.58 5.27 -15.78
CA ARG A 378 13.38 3.89 -16.24
C ARG A 378 13.22 2.93 -15.07
N LEU A 379 14.00 3.15 -14.00
CA LEU A 379 13.88 2.36 -12.78
C LEU A 379 12.49 2.50 -12.14
N GLN A 380 11.94 3.72 -12.11
CA GLN A 380 10.59 3.97 -11.59
C GLN A 380 9.51 3.19 -12.36
N HIS A 381 9.56 3.20 -13.70
CA HIS A 381 8.61 2.45 -14.53
C HIS A 381 8.65 0.95 -14.25
N VAL A 382 9.85 0.36 -14.36
CA VAL A 382 10.05 -1.08 -14.17
C VAL A 382 9.64 -1.52 -12.76
N ALA A 383 10.07 -0.79 -11.73
CA ALA A 383 9.76 -1.14 -10.36
C ALA A 383 8.28 -0.96 -9.99
N SER A 384 7.59 0.02 -10.59
CA SER A 384 6.14 0.19 -10.42
C SER A 384 5.41 -1.02 -11.01
N GLY A 385 5.85 -1.50 -12.17
CA GLY A 385 5.38 -2.75 -12.77
C GLY A 385 5.62 -3.96 -11.87
N VAL A 386 6.87 -4.22 -11.49
CA VAL A 386 7.24 -5.36 -10.63
C VAL A 386 6.49 -5.33 -9.29
N THR A 387 6.35 -4.14 -8.69
CA THR A 387 5.57 -3.97 -7.45
C THR A 387 4.10 -4.25 -7.64
N GLY A 388 3.51 -3.80 -8.76
CA GLY A 388 2.12 -4.08 -9.08
C GLY A 388 1.85 -5.57 -9.26
N VAL A 389 2.70 -6.26 -10.04
CA VAL A 389 2.60 -7.71 -10.25
C VAL A 389 2.75 -8.47 -8.93
N SER A 390 3.81 -8.19 -8.17
CA SER A 390 4.08 -8.87 -6.89
C SER A 390 2.94 -8.64 -5.89
N ALA A 391 2.41 -7.41 -5.81
CA ALA A 391 1.28 -7.08 -4.95
C ALA A 391 0.02 -7.87 -5.31
N GLY A 392 -0.30 -7.97 -6.60
CA GLY A 392 -1.45 -8.74 -7.07
C GLY A 392 -1.34 -10.23 -6.79
N THR A 393 -0.21 -10.82 -7.17
CA THR A 393 0.03 -12.26 -6.96
C THR A 393 0.01 -12.63 -5.47
N LEU A 394 0.69 -11.84 -4.62
CA LEU A 394 0.69 -12.10 -3.17
C LEU A 394 -0.70 -11.89 -2.56
N LEU A 395 -1.42 -10.83 -2.95
CA LEU A 395 -2.80 -10.62 -2.50
C LEU A 395 -3.69 -11.81 -2.87
N GLY A 396 -3.61 -12.29 -4.11
CA GLY A 396 -4.34 -13.47 -4.57
C GLY A 396 -3.98 -14.73 -3.75
N LEU A 397 -2.69 -14.93 -3.46
CA LEU A 397 -2.19 -16.08 -2.69
C LEU A 397 -2.70 -16.09 -1.24
N PHE A 398 -2.63 -14.95 -0.54
CA PHE A 398 -3.17 -14.82 0.80
C PHE A 398 -4.70 -14.95 0.82
N THR A 399 -5.39 -14.33 -0.15
CA THR A 399 -6.85 -14.43 -0.27
C THR A 399 -7.28 -15.89 -0.49
N LEU A 400 -6.54 -16.63 -1.34
CA LEU A 400 -6.75 -18.05 -1.57
C LEU A 400 -6.66 -18.85 -0.27
N GLY A 401 -5.63 -18.59 0.55
CA GLY A 401 -5.44 -19.26 1.84
C GLY A 401 -6.51 -18.94 2.88
N ILE A 402 -6.89 -17.66 3.00
CA ILE A 402 -7.79 -17.14 4.04
C ILE A 402 -9.26 -17.48 3.77
N VAL A 403 -9.68 -17.37 2.51
CA VAL A 403 -11.09 -17.48 2.12
C VAL A 403 -11.45 -18.90 1.69
N PHE A 404 -10.57 -19.58 0.95
CA PHE A 404 -10.89 -20.88 0.36
C PHE A 404 -10.33 -22.04 1.21
N SER A 405 -11.25 -22.77 1.86
CA SER A 405 -10.91 -23.91 2.72
C SER A 405 -10.27 -25.07 1.96
N ARG A 406 -10.72 -25.34 0.73
CA ARG A 406 -10.19 -26.43 -0.10
C ARG A 406 -8.91 -26.10 -0.86
N ALA A 407 -8.34 -24.89 -0.71
CA ALA A 407 -7.10 -24.56 -1.39
C ALA A 407 -5.92 -25.40 -0.85
N ASN A 408 -5.05 -25.87 -1.75
CA ASN A 408 -3.85 -26.65 -1.39
C ASN A 408 -2.57 -25.98 -1.91
N SER A 409 -1.41 -26.51 -1.50
CA SER A 409 -0.10 -25.92 -1.82
C SER A 409 0.22 -25.96 -3.33
N CYS A 410 -0.23 -26.99 -4.03
CA CYS A 410 -0.07 -27.10 -5.48
C CYS A 410 -0.88 -26.02 -6.23
N GLY A 411 -2.14 -25.80 -5.85
CA GLY A 411 -2.98 -24.74 -6.41
C GLY A 411 -2.45 -23.34 -6.07
N ALA A 412 -1.95 -23.14 -4.85
CA ALA A 412 -1.32 -21.90 -4.43
C ALA A 412 -0.07 -21.56 -5.25
N LEU A 413 0.84 -22.52 -5.43
CA LEU A 413 2.07 -22.33 -6.22
C LEU A 413 1.78 -22.21 -7.72
N GLY A 414 0.92 -23.09 -8.26
CA GLY A 414 0.54 -23.07 -9.68
C GLY A 414 -0.19 -21.77 -10.07
N GLY A 415 -1.13 -21.32 -9.24
CA GLY A 415 -1.82 -20.04 -9.42
C GLY A 415 -0.87 -18.85 -9.35
N SER A 416 0.08 -18.87 -8.41
CA SER A 416 1.09 -17.81 -8.27
C SER A 416 2.03 -17.75 -9.47
N LEU A 417 2.53 -18.90 -9.94
CA LEU A 417 3.43 -18.97 -11.09
C LEU A 417 2.75 -18.49 -12.38
N LEU A 418 1.51 -18.95 -12.63
CA LEU A 418 0.79 -18.56 -13.83
C LEU A 418 0.35 -17.08 -13.80
N SER A 419 0.05 -16.55 -12.61
CA SER A 419 -0.15 -15.11 -12.38
C SER A 419 1.10 -14.29 -12.73
N LEU A 420 2.28 -14.71 -12.27
CA LEU A 420 3.54 -14.05 -12.61
C LEU A 420 3.85 -14.07 -14.11
N LEU A 421 3.61 -15.21 -14.78
CA LEU A 421 3.83 -15.35 -16.22
C LEU A 421 2.90 -14.44 -17.02
N LEU A 422 1.60 -14.44 -16.68
CA LEU A 422 0.61 -13.60 -17.35
C LEU A 422 0.89 -12.11 -17.13
N CYS A 423 1.10 -11.69 -15.89
CA CYS A 423 1.37 -10.30 -15.58
C CYS A 423 2.73 -9.84 -16.11
N GLY A 424 3.74 -10.73 -16.15
CA GLY A 424 5.02 -10.46 -16.79
C GLY A 424 4.89 -10.26 -18.29
N TRP A 425 4.10 -11.10 -18.97
CA TRP A 425 3.77 -10.94 -20.39
C TRP A 425 3.07 -9.60 -20.67
N LEU A 426 2.08 -9.23 -19.85
CA LEU A 426 1.38 -7.95 -19.95
C LEU A 426 2.33 -6.76 -19.76
N LEU A 427 3.23 -6.83 -18.78
CA LEU A 427 4.20 -5.77 -18.49
C LEU A 427 5.19 -5.58 -19.65
N ILE A 428 5.77 -6.66 -20.16
CA ILE A 428 6.70 -6.60 -21.29
C ILE A 428 6.00 -6.09 -22.56
N GLY A 429 4.76 -6.54 -22.80
CA GLY A 429 3.97 -6.08 -23.93
C GLY A 429 3.59 -4.60 -23.84
N ALA A 430 3.29 -4.10 -22.64
CA ALA A 430 3.03 -2.67 -22.39
C ALA A 430 4.29 -1.83 -22.65
N GLU A 431 5.45 -2.23 -22.11
CA GLU A 431 6.73 -1.53 -22.31
C GLU A 431 7.15 -1.51 -23.79
N ASN A 432 7.02 -2.64 -24.50
CA ASN A 432 7.33 -2.72 -25.93
C ASN A 432 6.38 -1.85 -26.77
N SER A 433 5.11 -1.72 -26.36
CA SER A 433 4.13 -0.87 -27.03
C SER A 433 4.37 0.62 -26.76
N LEU A 434 4.83 0.96 -25.55
CA LEU A 434 5.22 2.31 -25.17
C LEU A 434 6.49 2.76 -25.90
N ALA A 435 7.50 1.87 -26.00
CA ALA A 435 8.74 2.12 -26.72
C ALA A 435 8.56 2.35 -28.23
N ARG A 436 7.51 1.77 -28.82
CA ARG A 436 7.14 1.94 -30.23
C ARG A 436 6.29 3.19 -30.50
N GLY A 437 5.97 3.99 -29.48
CA GLY A 437 5.13 5.19 -29.59
C GLY A 437 3.65 4.92 -29.90
N ALA A 438 3.21 3.66 -29.85
CA ALA A 438 1.82 3.27 -30.13
C ALA A 438 0.86 3.52 -28.96
N LEU A 439 1.39 3.85 -27.78
CA LEU A 439 0.64 4.16 -26.56
C LEU A 439 0.92 5.60 -26.11
N THR A 440 -0.01 6.50 -26.38
CA THR A 440 -0.02 7.85 -25.78
C THR A 440 -1.16 7.95 -24.79
N PHE A 441 -0.86 8.30 -23.53
CA PHE A 441 -1.88 8.63 -22.55
C PHE A 441 -2.48 9.99 -22.89
N GLN A 442 -3.68 10.03 -23.44
CA GLN A 442 -4.36 11.29 -23.75
C GLN A 442 -4.79 11.96 -22.44
N GLY A 443 -4.12 13.05 -22.07
CA GLY A 443 -4.61 14.01 -21.07
C GLY A 443 -5.67 14.92 -21.69
N LYS A 444 -6.52 15.56 -20.87
CA LYS A 444 -7.48 16.54 -21.42
C LYS A 444 -6.72 17.80 -21.89
N PRO A 445 -7.27 18.59 -22.84
CA PRO A 445 -6.51 19.64 -23.52
C PRO A 445 -5.94 20.68 -22.54
N LEU A 446 -4.70 21.09 -22.83
CA LEU A 446 -3.94 22.13 -22.14
C LEU A 446 -3.56 23.18 -23.17
N THR A 447 -3.52 24.45 -22.78
CA THR A 447 -3.34 25.58 -23.70
C THR A 447 -2.07 26.37 -23.38
N THR A 448 -1.43 26.89 -24.43
CA THR A 448 -0.24 27.76 -24.36
C THR A 448 -0.53 29.19 -24.84
N ALA A 449 -1.79 29.51 -25.15
CA ALA A 449 -2.18 30.76 -25.81
C ALA A 449 -1.82 32.04 -25.02
N GLY A 450 -1.72 31.96 -23.68
CA GLY A 450 -1.30 33.05 -22.80
C GLY A 450 0.16 32.99 -22.35
N CYS A 451 0.94 32.00 -22.80
CA CYS A 451 2.39 32.02 -22.64
C CYS A 451 2.95 33.01 -23.67
N GLY A 452 3.24 34.25 -23.27
CA GLY A 452 3.86 35.25 -24.15
C GLY A 452 5.03 34.66 -24.94
N LYS A 453 5.30 35.20 -26.14
CA LYS A 453 6.27 34.67 -27.13
C LYS A 453 7.59 34.22 -26.49
N VAL A 454 7.68 32.94 -26.12
CA VAL A 454 8.96 32.28 -25.85
C VAL A 454 9.39 31.70 -27.19
N ASN A 455 10.60 32.03 -27.64
CA ASN A 455 11.18 31.51 -28.89
C ASN A 455 11.28 29.99 -28.80
N PHE A 456 10.22 29.30 -29.21
CA PHE A 456 10.25 27.90 -29.54
C PHE A 456 10.51 27.78 -31.04
N THR A 457 11.60 27.10 -31.39
CA THR A 457 11.69 26.35 -32.64
C THR A 457 10.57 25.31 -32.61
N LEU A 458 9.38 25.72 -33.07
CA LEU A 458 8.27 24.85 -33.39
C LEU A 458 8.76 23.88 -34.49
N THR A 459 8.93 22.61 -34.13
CA THR A 459 8.47 21.56 -35.05
C THR A 459 6.97 21.78 -35.19
N ALA A 460 6.59 22.50 -36.25
CA ALA A 460 5.22 22.78 -36.59
C ALA A 460 4.42 21.48 -36.64
N PHE A 461 3.55 21.27 -35.65
CA PHE A 461 2.26 20.65 -35.92
C PHE A 461 1.34 21.83 -36.23
N ASP A 462 1.24 22.12 -37.52
CA ASP A 462 0.41 23.19 -38.05
C ASP A 462 -1.01 23.09 -37.49
N THR A 463 -1.54 24.26 -37.16
CA THR A 463 -2.96 24.57 -37.19
C THR A 463 -3.54 24.21 -38.55
N THR A 464 -3.87 22.94 -38.74
CA THR A 464 -5.02 22.58 -39.55
C THR A 464 -6.11 22.20 -38.57
N THR A 465 -7.20 22.96 -38.60
CA THR A 465 -8.55 22.42 -38.39
C THR A 465 -8.52 20.91 -38.55
N THR A 466 -8.72 20.15 -37.47
CA THR A 466 -8.98 18.72 -37.59
C THR A 466 -10.10 18.61 -38.62
N PRO A 467 -9.88 18.06 -39.82
CA PRO A 467 -11.00 17.66 -40.64
C PRO A 467 -11.75 16.67 -39.76
N MET A 468 -13.07 16.80 -39.69
CA MET A 468 -13.90 15.65 -39.35
C MET A 468 -13.28 14.45 -40.08
N PRO A 469 -12.99 13.33 -39.41
CA PRO A 469 -12.73 12.11 -40.14
C PRO A 469 -13.98 11.88 -40.97
N ASN A 470 -13.82 11.93 -42.30
CA ASN A 470 -14.83 11.45 -43.20
C ASN A 470 -15.30 10.09 -42.67
N LEU A 471 -16.60 10.00 -42.49
CA LEU A 471 -17.37 8.84 -42.06
C LEU A 471 -17.26 7.74 -43.13
N LEU A 472 -16.07 7.16 -43.35
CA LEU A 472 -15.80 6.02 -44.24
C LEU A 472 -14.33 5.61 -44.10
N ASN A 473 -14.00 5.05 -42.93
CA ASN A 473 -13.02 3.97 -42.71
C ASN A 473 -12.54 4.04 -41.25
N PRO A 474 -13.16 3.26 -40.33
CA PRO A 474 -12.56 3.08 -39.02
C PRO A 474 -11.20 2.42 -39.22
N ILE A 475 -10.12 3.11 -38.87
CA ILE A 475 -8.83 2.46 -38.64
C ILE A 475 -9.12 1.45 -37.53
N ALA A 476 -9.25 0.19 -37.89
CA ALA A 476 -9.49 -0.90 -36.97
C ALA A 476 -8.40 -0.86 -35.90
N SER A 477 -8.74 -0.36 -34.71
CA SER A 477 -7.92 -0.51 -33.52
C SER A 477 -7.74 -2.01 -33.34
N LYS A 478 -6.53 -2.52 -33.55
CA LYS A 478 -6.29 -3.94 -33.37
C LYS A 478 -6.58 -4.27 -31.90
N PRO A 479 -7.48 -5.22 -31.59
CA PRO A 479 -7.86 -5.55 -30.21
C PRO A 479 -6.67 -5.98 -29.33
N LEU A 480 -5.56 -6.37 -29.96
CA LEU A 480 -4.31 -6.71 -29.29
C LEU A 480 -3.56 -5.49 -28.72
N GLN A 481 -3.67 -4.30 -29.32
CA GLN A 481 -3.06 -3.06 -28.79
C GLN A 481 -3.84 -2.47 -27.62
N SER A 482 -5.17 -2.69 -27.61
CA SER A 482 -6.09 -2.39 -26.51
C SER A 482 -5.73 -3.15 -25.22
N LEU A 483 -5.42 -4.44 -25.34
CA LEU A 483 -4.95 -5.30 -24.23
C LEU A 483 -3.64 -4.82 -23.58
N PHE A 484 -2.76 -4.13 -24.30
CA PHE A 484 -1.50 -3.58 -23.75
C PHE A 484 -1.63 -2.14 -23.28
N ARG A 485 -2.75 -1.47 -23.61
CA ARG A 485 -3.16 -0.19 -23.00
C ARG A 485 -3.67 -0.38 -21.58
N ILE A 486 -3.78 -1.63 -21.09
CA ILE A 486 -4.16 -1.94 -19.71
C ILE A 486 -3.07 -1.42 -18.76
N SER A 487 -3.39 -0.30 -18.10
CA SER A 487 -2.58 0.42 -17.11
C SER A 487 -1.77 -0.47 -16.17
N PHE A 488 -0.54 -0.05 -15.80
CA PHE A 488 0.20 -0.62 -14.65
C PHE A 488 -0.67 -0.76 -13.39
N THR A 489 -1.68 0.09 -13.24
CA THR A 489 -2.69 0.06 -12.17
C THR A 489 -3.50 -1.24 -12.11
N TYR A 490 -3.72 -1.92 -13.25
CA TYR A 490 -4.54 -3.12 -13.37
C TYR A 490 -3.79 -4.43 -13.17
N CYS A 491 -2.47 -4.42 -13.30
CA CYS A 491 -1.63 -5.59 -13.07
C CYS A 491 -1.89 -6.25 -11.69
N PRO A 492 -2.07 -5.50 -10.58
CA PRO A 492 -2.48 -6.07 -9.30
C PRO A 492 -3.81 -6.83 -9.35
N PHE A 493 -4.83 -6.25 -9.99
CA PHE A 493 -6.17 -6.84 -10.07
C PHE A 493 -6.17 -8.09 -10.94
N ALA A 494 -5.58 -8.01 -12.14
CA ALA A 494 -5.38 -9.15 -13.01
C ALA A 494 -4.61 -10.25 -12.28
N GLY A 495 -3.48 -9.93 -11.65
CA GLY A 495 -2.65 -10.88 -10.91
C GLY A 495 -3.41 -11.59 -9.79
N ALA A 496 -4.16 -10.85 -8.96
CA ALA A 496 -4.94 -11.42 -7.87
C ALA A 496 -6.05 -12.35 -8.37
N ILE A 497 -6.79 -11.94 -9.40
CA ILE A 497 -7.85 -12.75 -10.02
C ILE A 497 -7.27 -14.00 -10.67
N THR A 498 -6.16 -13.90 -11.39
CA THR A 498 -5.50 -15.06 -12.01
C THR A 498 -5.10 -16.11 -10.97
N VAL A 499 -4.57 -15.71 -9.81
CA VAL A 499 -4.28 -16.65 -8.72
C VAL A 499 -5.54 -17.34 -8.23
N LEU A 500 -6.66 -16.63 -8.07
CA LEU A 500 -7.92 -17.23 -7.62
C LEU A 500 -8.55 -18.15 -8.68
N LEU A 501 -8.60 -17.71 -9.94
CA LEU A 501 -9.21 -18.43 -11.05
C LEU A 501 -8.46 -19.72 -11.39
N ILE A 502 -7.14 -19.75 -11.25
CA ILE A 502 -6.33 -20.96 -11.48
C ILE A 502 -6.15 -21.75 -10.19
N GLY A 503 -5.84 -21.07 -9.08
CA GLY A 503 -5.52 -21.71 -7.82
C GLY A 503 -6.68 -22.49 -7.22
N VAL A 504 -7.93 -22.00 -7.37
CA VAL A 504 -9.11 -22.72 -6.88
C VAL A 504 -9.33 -24.02 -7.67
N PRO A 505 -9.52 -24.03 -9.01
CA PRO A 505 -9.69 -25.27 -9.78
C PRO A 505 -8.52 -26.24 -9.61
N LEU A 506 -7.28 -25.75 -9.65
CA LEU A 506 -6.10 -26.60 -9.54
C LEU A 506 -6.01 -27.25 -8.16
N SER A 507 -6.47 -26.58 -7.11
CA SER A 507 -6.62 -27.18 -5.77
C SER A 507 -7.71 -28.27 -5.72
N TYR A 508 -8.82 -28.09 -6.45
CA TYR A 508 -9.86 -29.13 -6.56
C TYR A 508 -9.37 -30.36 -7.33
N MET A 509 -8.59 -30.16 -8.40
CA MET A 509 -8.06 -31.24 -9.23
C MET A 509 -6.98 -32.06 -8.53
N THR A 510 -6.16 -31.43 -7.70
CA THR A 510 -4.99 -32.09 -7.07
C THR A 510 -5.29 -32.78 -5.72
N GLY A 511 -6.54 -32.76 -5.25
CA GLY A 511 -6.99 -33.62 -4.14
C GLY A 511 -6.59 -33.16 -2.72
N LYS A 512 -7.12 -33.89 -1.71
CA LYS A 512 -7.45 -33.46 -0.33
C LYS A 512 -6.53 -32.40 0.30
N SER A 513 -7.05 -31.18 0.41
CA SER A 513 -6.56 -30.16 1.35
C SER A 513 -6.59 -30.71 2.79
N ARG A 514 -5.55 -30.44 3.59
CA ARG A 514 -5.43 -30.80 5.02
C ARG A 514 -6.37 -29.99 5.95
N THR A 515 -7.52 -29.58 5.42
CA THR A 515 -8.48 -28.70 6.10
C THR A 515 -8.99 -29.27 7.43
N ASP A 516 -9.17 -30.59 7.52
CA ASP A 516 -9.75 -31.25 8.69
C ASP A 516 -8.76 -31.37 9.86
N SER A 517 -7.46 -31.20 9.61
CA SER A 517 -6.40 -31.27 10.64
C SER A 517 -5.83 -29.89 11.01
N MET A 518 -6.35 -28.81 10.41
CA MET A 518 -5.84 -27.45 10.60
C MET A 518 -6.63 -26.68 11.65
N ASN A 519 -5.94 -25.81 12.39
CA ASN A 519 -6.58 -24.93 13.36
C ASN A 519 -7.61 -24.03 12.63
N PRO A 520 -8.88 -23.98 13.07
CA PRO A 520 -9.90 -23.16 12.42
C PRO A 520 -9.54 -21.67 12.35
N ASP A 521 -8.69 -21.15 13.25
CA ASP A 521 -8.28 -19.74 13.31
C ASP A 521 -7.48 -19.24 12.10
N VAL A 522 -7.05 -20.14 11.20
CA VAL A 522 -6.38 -19.80 9.93
C VAL A 522 -7.35 -19.25 8.87
N PHE A 523 -8.66 -19.49 9.05
CA PHE A 523 -9.71 -19.03 8.14
C PHE A 523 -10.40 -17.75 8.63
N CYS A 524 -10.91 -16.95 7.69
CA CYS A 524 -11.72 -15.80 8.07
C CYS A 524 -13.05 -16.23 8.73
N PRO A 525 -13.65 -15.38 9.58
CA PRO A 525 -14.89 -15.72 10.31
C PRO A 525 -16.05 -16.14 9.39
N LEU A 526 -16.11 -15.60 8.17
CA LEU A 526 -17.08 -15.96 7.15
C LEU A 526 -16.94 -17.42 6.72
N THR A 527 -15.70 -17.84 6.43
CA THR A 527 -15.38 -19.22 6.04
C THR A 527 -15.55 -20.18 7.23
N GLN A 528 -15.19 -19.76 8.45
CA GLN A 528 -15.44 -20.55 9.67
C GLN A 528 -16.93 -20.84 9.88
N SER A 529 -17.81 -19.83 9.72
CA SER A 529 -19.26 -20.00 9.82
C SER A 529 -19.81 -20.99 8.77
N MET A 530 -19.26 -20.95 7.56
CA MET A 530 -19.60 -21.87 6.47
C MET A 530 -19.06 -23.29 6.70
N LEU A 531 -17.94 -23.48 7.40
CA LEU A 531 -17.39 -24.80 7.74
C LEU A 531 -18.05 -25.47 8.95
N HIS A 532 -18.56 -24.71 9.91
CA HIS A 532 -19.27 -25.25 11.07
C HIS A 532 -20.76 -25.56 10.80
N LYS A 533 -21.40 -24.88 9.83
CA LYS A 533 -22.77 -25.23 9.39
C LYS A 533 -22.94 -26.69 8.87
N PRO A 534 -21.99 -27.28 8.11
CA PRO A 534 -22.04 -28.67 7.69
C PRO A 534 -21.94 -29.68 8.85
N GLN A 535 -21.22 -29.38 9.93
CA GLN A 535 -21.02 -30.33 11.03
C GLN A 535 -22.29 -30.52 11.89
N MET A 536 -23.18 -29.52 11.98
CA MET A 536 -24.49 -29.72 12.62
C MET A 536 -25.46 -30.57 11.80
N ARG A 537 -25.32 -30.63 10.47
CA ARG A 537 -26.25 -31.38 9.60
C ARG A 537 -25.83 -32.83 9.36
N SER A 538 -24.56 -33.17 9.63
CA SER A 538 -24.02 -34.53 9.50
C SER A 538 -24.03 -35.31 10.82
N ARG A 539 -24.41 -34.69 11.95
CA ARG A 539 -24.42 -35.33 13.28
C ARG A 539 -25.83 -35.65 13.77
N THR A 540 -26.75 -35.91 12.83
CA THR A 540 -28.12 -36.41 13.09
C THR A 540 -28.30 -37.86 12.67
N VAL A 541 -27.23 -38.66 12.70
CA VAL A 541 -27.31 -40.12 12.61
C VAL A 541 -26.79 -40.70 13.92
N SER A 542 -27.75 -41.14 14.73
CA SER A 542 -27.66 -42.06 15.87
C SER A 542 -26.54 -41.83 16.88
N VAL A 543 -26.77 -40.89 17.81
CA VAL A 543 -26.34 -41.10 19.20
C VAL A 543 -27.62 -41.11 20.02
N GLU A 544 -28.11 -42.31 20.26
CA GLU A 544 -29.14 -42.60 21.25
C GLU A 544 -28.56 -42.19 22.61
N ALA A 545 -29.01 -41.04 23.11
CA ALA A 545 -28.58 -40.51 24.39
C ALA A 545 -29.12 -41.41 25.51
N ARG A 546 -28.29 -42.31 26.02
CA ARG A 546 -28.55 -42.95 27.31
C ARG A 546 -28.33 -41.87 28.38
N ALA A 547 -29.41 -41.44 29.02
CA ALA A 547 -29.34 -40.52 30.14
C ALA A 547 -28.44 -41.12 31.25
N PRO A 548 -27.52 -40.36 31.85
CA PRO A 548 -26.68 -40.86 32.93
C PRO A 548 -27.56 -41.20 34.13
N ASN A 549 -27.40 -42.42 34.66
CA ASN A 549 -28.16 -42.90 35.79
C ASN A 549 -27.74 -42.07 37.02
N THR A 550 -28.68 -41.30 37.59
CA THR A 550 -28.43 -40.32 38.66
C THR A 550 -27.68 -40.92 39.85
N GLN A 551 -27.81 -42.24 40.04
CA GLN A 551 -27.19 -43.01 41.10
C GLN A 551 -25.66 -43.14 40.97
N GLU A 552 -25.11 -43.20 39.76
CA GLU A 552 -23.64 -43.25 39.56
C GLU A 552 -22.98 -41.90 39.85
N VAL A 553 -23.68 -40.80 39.57
CA VAL A 553 -23.21 -39.43 39.85
C VAL A 553 -23.15 -39.18 41.35
N TYR A 554 -24.15 -39.64 42.10
CA TYR A 554 -24.13 -39.54 43.57
C TYR A 554 -23.04 -40.41 44.19
N LEU A 555 -22.76 -41.60 43.65
CA LEU A 555 -21.71 -42.48 44.16
C LEU A 555 -20.31 -41.87 43.97
N ALA A 556 -20.05 -41.30 42.78
CA ALA A 556 -18.78 -40.63 42.48
C ALA A 556 -18.58 -39.36 43.32
N LEU A 557 -19.66 -38.65 43.64
CA LEU A 557 -19.61 -37.46 44.51
C LEU A 557 -19.30 -37.83 45.97
N ASP A 558 -19.87 -38.94 46.46
CA ASP A 558 -19.65 -39.42 47.82
C ASP A 558 -18.21 -39.95 48.01
N GLU A 559 -17.67 -40.62 46.99
CA GLU A 559 -16.29 -41.11 46.97
C GLU A 559 -15.27 -39.95 46.91
N ALA A 560 -15.58 -38.89 46.16
CA ALA A 560 -14.77 -37.67 46.13
C ALA A 560 -14.81 -36.91 47.48
N LEU A 561 -15.96 -36.88 48.16
CA LEU A 561 -16.10 -36.28 49.48
C LEU A 561 -15.33 -37.05 50.55
N LYS A 562 -15.30 -38.39 50.46
CA LYS A 562 -14.47 -39.24 51.32
C LYS A 562 -12.98 -38.95 51.16
N HIS A 563 -12.52 -38.85 49.91
CA HIS A 563 -11.13 -38.51 49.62
C HIS A 563 -10.74 -37.11 50.13
N LEU A 564 -11.65 -36.14 50.04
CA LEU A 564 -11.40 -34.80 50.56
C LEU A 564 -11.30 -34.80 52.09
N LYS A 565 -12.13 -35.60 52.77
CA LYS A 565 -12.10 -35.73 54.22
C LYS A 565 -10.79 -36.37 54.72
N ASP A 566 -10.32 -37.42 54.06
CA ASP A 566 -9.03 -38.07 54.37
C ASP A 566 -7.82 -37.15 54.14
N VAL A 567 -7.93 -36.16 53.25
CA VAL A 567 -6.89 -35.15 53.02
C VAL A 567 -6.94 -34.03 54.06
N ILE A 568 -8.11 -33.75 54.65
CA ILE A 568 -8.28 -32.74 55.69
C ILE A 568 -7.89 -33.29 57.07
N ASP A 569 -8.10 -34.58 57.31
CA ASP A 569 -7.74 -35.25 58.57
C ASP A 569 -6.25 -35.66 58.65
N ARG A 570 -5.48 -35.55 57.55
CA ARG A 570 -4.01 -35.68 57.51
C ARG A 570 -3.35 -34.32 57.59
#